data_AF-A0A7K3EN20-F1
#
_entry.id   AF-A0A7K3EN20-F1
#
_cell.length_a   1.000
_cell.length_b   1.000
_cell.length_c   1.000
_cell.angle_alpha   90.00
_cell.angle_beta   90.00
_cell.angle_gamma   90.00
#
_symmetry.space_group_name_H-M   'P 1'
#
loop_
_entity.id
_entity.type
_entity.pdbx_description
1 polymer ?
#
loop_
_entity_poly.entity_id
_entity_poly.type
_entity_poly.pdbx_seq_one_letter_code
_entity_poly.pdbx_strand_id
1 'polypeptide(L)'
;MVFTGSTGGGGQEGSGGFTPTTDWSPPACWYEPKWTPDEFAAEFRERWDIPHASGVGEAYQLSQDHYINGEPYKDFNKKEAGKGIWWDSVRDESRAEAGDPAAFACDTKTFWVENGEAPEVENAVTPRILAELAYARIKVPDTAVSLAPGGATKVNLPTWAWLDKAKFDAVSVTASLDVGGVNIQATTTATPVSLTLEPGTPDAETYPASGECAIGTDGTIGEPYAKGKADQTPSCGLKYLRSSGDGTFDLQATITWEIAWTGSGGAGGDLPDGTFGNAQAVTVQEIQSINR
;
A
#
# COMPACT_ATOMS: atom_id res chain seq x y z
N MET A 1 -15.06 -5.43 -7.42
CA MET A 1 -13.72 -6.02 -7.15
C MET A 1 -13.69 -6.75 -5.80
N VAL A 2 -12.89 -7.82 -5.67
CA VAL A 2 -12.70 -8.57 -4.41
C VAL A 2 -11.21 -8.65 -4.07
N PHE A 3 -10.87 -8.40 -2.80
CA PHE A 3 -9.51 -8.52 -2.26
C PHE A 3 -9.41 -9.72 -1.30
N THR A 4 -8.34 -10.50 -1.43
CA THR A 4 -8.03 -11.63 -0.55
C THR A 4 -6.53 -11.66 -0.25
N GLY A 5 -6.08 -12.43 0.74
CA GLY A 5 -4.65 -12.62 1.01
C GLY A 5 -4.30 -12.69 2.49
N SER A 6 -3.01 -12.90 2.76
CA SER A 6 -2.44 -12.91 4.10
C SER A 6 -1.82 -11.54 4.38
N THR A 7 -2.49 -10.73 5.18
CA THR A 7 -1.94 -9.47 5.69
C THR A 7 -1.55 -9.63 7.16
N GLY A 8 -0.42 -9.04 7.54
CA GLY A 8 0.04 -9.03 8.92
C GLY A 8 -0.52 -7.81 9.63
N GLY A 9 -1.60 -7.95 10.41
CA GLY A 9 -2.15 -6.83 11.18
C GLY A 9 -3.53 -7.11 11.75
N GLY A 10 -3.69 -6.97 13.06
CA GLY A 10 -4.99 -7.08 13.71
C GLY A 10 -5.89 -5.89 13.38
N GLY A 11 -6.98 -6.12 12.66
CA GLY A 11 -8.28 -5.47 12.91
C GLY A 11 -8.40 -3.94 12.79
N GLN A 12 -7.55 -3.24 12.03
CA GLN A 12 -7.80 -1.83 11.70
C GLN A 12 -7.72 -1.60 10.19
N GLU A 13 -8.82 -1.14 9.60
CA GLU A 13 -8.91 -0.65 8.22
C GLU A 13 -8.10 0.64 8.10
N GLY A 14 -6.92 0.52 7.49
CA GLY A 14 -6.00 1.60 7.20
C GLY A 14 -4.70 1.02 6.69
N SER A 15 -4.12 1.64 5.67
CA SER A 15 -2.77 1.37 5.16
C SER A 15 -1.75 1.84 6.20
N GLY A 16 -1.72 1.20 7.37
CA GLY A 16 -0.77 1.54 8.42
C GLY A 16 0.63 1.58 7.82
N GLY A 17 1.17 2.79 7.64
CA GLY A 17 2.56 3.13 7.31
C GLY A 17 3.21 2.56 6.05
N PHE A 18 2.58 1.69 5.25
CA PHE A 18 3.24 1.08 4.10
C PHE A 18 3.31 2.06 2.91
N THR A 19 4.50 2.55 2.59
CA THR A 19 4.72 3.62 1.61
C THR A 19 5.68 3.19 0.50
N PRO A 20 5.42 3.52 -0.78
CA PRO A 20 6.39 3.34 -1.84
C PRO A 20 7.73 4.05 -1.56
N THR A 21 8.83 3.42 -1.96
CA THR A 21 10.19 3.99 -1.92
C THR A 21 10.42 5.09 -2.96
N THR A 22 9.44 5.36 -3.81
CA THR A 22 9.47 6.36 -4.89
C THR A 22 8.25 7.28 -4.79
N ASP A 23 8.20 8.35 -5.57
CA ASP A 23 7.03 9.25 -5.64
C ASP A 23 5.81 8.63 -6.37
N TRP A 24 5.90 7.37 -6.78
CA TRP A 24 4.77 6.65 -7.37
C TRP A 24 3.66 6.43 -6.34
N SER A 25 2.41 6.50 -6.78
CA SER A 25 1.25 6.14 -5.97
C SER A 25 0.31 5.22 -6.76
N PRO A 26 -0.36 4.27 -6.09
CA PRO A 26 -1.42 3.49 -6.70
C PRO A 26 -2.52 4.39 -7.30
N PRO A 27 -3.24 3.91 -8.33
CA PRO A 27 -4.31 4.67 -8.95
C PRO A 27 -5.40 4.98 -7.93
N ALA A 28 -5.81 6.25 -7.87
CA ALA A 28 -6.88 6.71 -6.99
C ALA A 28 -8.28 6.40 -7.55
N CYS A 29 -8.34 6.11 -8.84
CA CYS A 29 -9.55 5.79 -9.58
C CYS A 29 -9.20 4.91 -10.78
N TRP A 30 -10.17 4.14 -11.25
CA TRP A 30 -10.02 3.26 -12.41
C TRP A 30 -11.39 3.04 -13.07
N TYR A 31 -11.41 2.43 -14.25
CA TYR A 31 -12.65 2.01 -14.91
C TYR A 31 -12.78 0.50 -14.87
N GLU A 32 -13.95 0.00 -14.47
CA GLU A 32 -14.25 -1.44 -14.48
C GLU A 32 -15.64 -1.71 -15.10
N PRO A 33 -15.85 -2.90 -15.68
CA PRO A 33 -17.17 -3.35 -16.12
C PRO A 33 -18.13 -3.44 -14.92
N LYS A 34 -19.33 -2.88 -15.07
CA LYS A 34 -20.33 -2.84 -13.99
C LYS A 34 -21.68 -3.43 -14.35
N TRP A 35 -22.24 -3.07 -15.50
CA TRP A 35 -23.67 -3.27 -15.75
C TRP A 35 -23.99 -3.78 -17.15
N THR A 36 -24.91 -4.73 -17.22
CA THR A 36 -25.66 -5.02 -18.45
C THR A 36 -26.51 -3.80 -18.87
N PRO A 37 -27.01 -3.73 -20.12
CA PRO A 37 -27.91 -2.65 -20.55
C PRO A 37 -29.12 -2.40 -19.65
N ASP A 38 -29.76 -3.46 -19.14
CA ASP A 38 -30.94 -3.32 -18.28
C ASP A 38 -30.57 -2.83 -16.88
N GLU A 39 -29.45 -3.28 -16.33
CA GLU A 39 -28.93 -2.80 -15.04
C GLU A 39 -28.51 -1.34 -15.13
N PHE A 40 -27.81 -0.94 -16.20
CA PHE A 40 -27.43 0.45 -16.38
C PHE A 40 -28.66 1.35 -16.57
N ALA A 41 -29.69 0.87 -17.27
CA ALA A 41 -30.96 1.59 -17.37
C ALA A 41 -31.67 1.74 -16.01
N ALA A 42 -31.51 0.78 -15.09
CA ALA A 42 -32.04 0.90 -13.72
C ALA A 42 -31.22 1.91 -12.90
N GLU A 43 -29.89 1.76 -12.88
CA GLU A 43 -28.94 2.67 -12.23
C GLU A 43 -29.13 4.12 -12.69
N PHE A 44 -29.29 4.33 -14.00
CA PHE A 44 -29.54 5.66 -14.57
C PHE A 44 -30.80 6.28 -14.00
N ARG A 45 -31.90 5.52 -13.94
CA ARG A 45 -33.18 6.03 -13.40
C ARG A 45 -33.08 6.33 -11.91
N GLU A 46 -32.41 5.48 -11.15
CA GLU A 46 -32.15 5.70 -9.73
C GLU A 46 -31.32 6.97 -9.51
N ARG A 47 -30.22 7.13 -10.25
CA ARG A 47 -29.33 8.31 -10.17
C ARG A 47 -30.04 9.62 -10.49
N TRP A 48 -31.02 9.59 -11.39
CA TRP A 48 -31.80 10.76 -11.80
C TRP A 48 -33.13 10.92 -11.05
N ASP A 49 -33.50 9.99 -10.17
CA ASP A 49 -34.62 10.14 -9.24
C ASP A 49 -34.20 11.02 -8.06
N ILE A 50 -34.03 12.32 -8.33
CA ILE A 50 -33.57 13.30 -7.34
C ILE A 50 -34.77 14.14 -6.88
N PRO A 51 -35.31 13.90 -5.67
CA PRO A 51 -36.40 14.69 -5.13
C PRO A 51 -36.01 16.16 -5.01
N HIS A 52 -36.88 17.06 -5.46
CA HIS A 52 -36.71 18.52 -5.34
C HIS A 52 -35.48 19.12 -6.05
N ALA A 53 -34.87 18.43 -7.01
CA ALA A 53 -33.75 18.99 -7.79
C ALA A 53 -34.22 20.03 -8.84
N SER A 54 -34.42 21.27 -8.41
CA SER A 54 -34.52 22.40 -9.35
C SER A 54 -33.13 22.74 -9.90
N GLY A 55 -32.98 22.78 -11.24
CA GLY A 55 -31.74 23.24 -11.90
C GLY A 55 -30.87 22.16 -12.56
N VAL A 56 -31.24 20.88 -12.48
CA VAL A 56 -30.49 19.78 -13.12
C VAL A 56 -31.05 19.33 -14.47
N GLY A 57 -32.12 19.97 -14.96
CA GLY A 57 -32.86 19.54 -16.15
C GLY A 57 -32.03 19.51 -17.44
N GLU A 58 -31.12 20.47 -17.62
CA GLU A 58 -30.20 20.48 -18.77
C GLU A 58 -29.23 19.29 -18.73
N ALA A 59 -28.65 19.01 -17.55
CA ALA A 59 -27.76 17.86 -17.37
C ALA A 59 -28.52 16.54 -17.59
N TYR A 60 -29.77 16.44 -17.13
CA TYR A 60 -30.61 15.26 -17.38
C TYR A 60 -30.89 15.08 -18.87
N GLN A 61 -31.22 16.16 -19.59
CA GLN A 61 -31.45 16.10 -21.03
C GLN A 61 -30.19 15.64 -21.77
N LEU A 62 -29.03 16.22 -21.48
CA LEU A 62 -27.75 15.80 -22.06
C LEU A 62 -27.43 14.32 -21.79
N SER A 63 -27.78 13.84 -20.60
CA SER A 63 -27.64 12.43 -20.23
C SER A 63 -28.62 11.52 -20.99
N GLN A 64 -29.88 11.93 -21.16
CA GLN A 64 -30.83 11.19 -22.00
C GLN A 64 -30.40 11.17 -23.46
N ASP A 65 -29.90 12.29 -23.98
CA ASP A 65 -29.39 12.36 -25.36
C ASP A 65 -28.23 11.38 -25.57
N HIS A 66 -27.37 11.28 -24.55
CA HIS A 66 -26.20 10.41 -24.58
C HIS A 66 -26.54 8.91 -24.54
N TYR A 67 -27.44 8.51 -23.64
CA TYR A 67 -27.68 7.09 -23.36
C TYR A 67 -28.96 6.54 -23.98
N ILE A 68 -29.92 7.39 -24.36
CA ILE A 68 -31.27 6.99 -24.76
C ILE A 68 -31.57 7.39 -26.21
N ASN A 69 -31.26 8.63 -26.60
CA ASN A 69 -31.77 9.21 -27.85
C ASN A 69 -30.86 9.00 -29.08
N GLY A 70 -29.72 8.32 -28.94
CA GLY A 70 -28.90 7.87 -30.07
C GLY A 70 -27.56 8.59 -30.27
N GLU A 71 -27.04 9.33 -29.28
CA GLU A 71 -25.82 10.16 -29.42
C GLU A 71 -24.78 9.91 -28.30
N PRO A 72 -23.99 8.82 -28.29
CA PRO A 72 -23.84 7.79 -29.32
C PRO A 72 -24.70 6.55 -29.07
N TYR A 73 -25.40 6.48 -27.94
CA TYR A 73 -26.10 5.27 -27.51
C TYR A 73 -27.61 5.41 -27.59
N LYS A 74 -28.27 4.31 -27.94
CA LYS A 74 -29.73 4.25 -28.06
C LYS A 74 -30.30 3.24 -27.08
N ASP A 75 -31.26 3.69 -26.27
CA ASP A 75 -31.93 2.88 -25.24
C ASP A 75 -30.94 2.00 -24.46
N PHE A 76 -29.89 2.63 -23.93
CA PHE A 76 -28.84 2.01 -23.11
C PHE A 76 -28.12 0.82 -23.77
N ASN A 77 -28.09 0.78 -25.11
CA ASN A 77 -27.57 -0.35 -25.89
C ASN A 77 -28.29 -1.68 -25.61
N LYS A 78 -29.58 -1.67 -25.24
CA LYS A 78 -30.36 -2.91 -25.00
C LYS A 78 -30.40 -3.88 -26.17
N LYS A 79 -30.35 -3.39 -27.40
CA LYS A 79 -30.27 -4.26 -28.60
C LYS A 79 -28.92 -4.98 -28.72
N GLU A 80 -27.89 -4.47 -28.05
CA GLU A 80 -26.55 -5.05 -27.99
C GLU A 80 -26.35 -5.87 -26.69
N ALA A 81 -27.41 -6.17 -25.95
CA ALA A 81 -27.33 -7.01 -24.76
C ALA A 81 -26.64 -8.36 -25.07
N GLY A 82 -25.68 -8.73 -24.22
CA GLY A 82 -24.85 -9.92 -24.39
C GLY A 82 -23.68 -9.76 -25.36
N LYS A 83 -23.52 -8.61 -26.02
CA LYS A 83 -22.37 -8.32 -26.91
C LYS A 83 -21.31 -7.43 -26.27
N GLY A 84 -21.57 -6.92 -25.07
CA GLY A 84 -20.69 -6.01 -24.35
C GLY A 84 -21.22 -5.70 -22.96
N ILE A 85 -20.57 -4.76 -22.29
CA ILE A 85 -20.95 -4.31 -20.95
C ILE A 85 -20.67 -2.81 -20.79
N TRP A 86 -21.42 -2.16 -19.89
CA TRP A 86 -21.16 -0.79 -19.46
C TRP A 86 -20.03 -0.75 -18.43
N TRP A 87 -19.07 0.14 -18.69
CA TRP A 87 -17.94 0.46 -17.82
C TRP A 87 -18.16 1.81 -17.18
N ASP A 88 -17.77 1.94 -15.92
CA ASP A 88 -17.89 3.19 -15.17
C ASP A 88 -16.66 3.38 -14.28
N SER A 89 -16.44 4.62 -13.87
CA SER A 89 -15.37 4.90 -12.94
C SER A 89 -15.67 4.34 -11.54
N VAL A 90 -14.61 3.91 -10.88
CA VAL A 90 -14.55 3.56 -9.45
C VAL A 90 -13.45 4.41 -8.83
N ARG A 91 -13.66 4.77 -7.57
CA ARG A 91 -12.73 5.60 -6.80
C ARG A 91 -12.26 4.79 -5.61
N ASP A 92 -11.02 5.02 -5.20
CA ASP A 92 -10.62 4.64 -3.85
C ASP A 92 -11.40 5.51 -2.86
N GLU A 93 -12.25 4.88 -2.05
CA GLU A 93 -13.16 5.57 -1.13
C GLU A 93 -12.39 6.41 -0.11
N SER A 94 -11.31 5.87 0.45
CA SER A 94 -10.52 6.57 1.46
C SER A 94 -9.87 7.84 0.89
N ARG A 95 -9.38 7.79 -0.35
CA ARG A 95 -8.80 8.96 -1.04
C ARG A 95 -9.88 9.97 -1.44
N ALA A 96 -11.04 9.49 -1.90
CA ALA A 96 -12.17 10.36 -2.22
C ALA A 96 -12.70 11.11 -0.98
N GLU A 97 -12.83 10.42 0.16
CA GLU A 97 -13.22 11.01 1.44
C GLU A 97 -12.18 12.00 1.97
N ALA A 98 -10.90 11.73 1.75
CA ALA A 98 -9.81 12.65 2.05
C ALA A 98 -9.75 13.86 1.11
N GLY A 99 -10.59 13.92 0.07
CA GLY A 99 -10.62 15.00 -0.90
C GLY A 99 -9.44 15.02 -1.87
N ASP A 100 -8.80 13.87 -2.08
CA ASP A 100 -7.69 13.74 -3.03
C ASP A 100 -8.18 13.98 -4.47
N PRO A 101 -7.67 15.02 -5.18
CA PRO A 101 -8.07 15.30 -6.56
C PRO A 101 -7.86 14.13 -7.51
N ALA A 102 -6.86 13.26 -7.27
CA ALA A 102 -6.60 12.11 -8.12
C ALA A 102 -7.78 11.11 -8.11
N ALA A 103 -8.51 10.99 -7.00
CA ALA A 103 -9.67 10.11 -6.90
C ALA A 103 -10.82 10.54 -7.84
N PHE A 104 -10.80 11.80 -8.29
CA PHE A 104 -11.79 12.37 -9.21
C PHE A 104 -11.27 12.53 -10.64
N ALA A 105 -10.05 12.06 -10.94
CA ALA A 105 -9.43 12.19 -12.26
C ALA A 105 -10.09 11.29 -13.33
N CYS A 106 -10.77 10.21 -12.92
CA CYS A 106 -11.53 9.34 -13.82
C CYS A 106 -12.91 9.97 -14.09
N ASP A 107 -12.94 10.88 -15.05
CA ASP A 107 -14.07 11.74 -15.40
C ASP A 107 -14.81 11.33 -16.69
N THR A 108 -14.38 10.26 -17.34
CA THR A 108 -15.05 9.72 -18.53
C THR A 108 -16.44 9.23 -18.14
N LYS A 109 -17.45 9.69 -18.87
CA LYS A 109 -18.84 9.25 -18.71
C LYS A 109 -18.92 7.73 -18.89
N THR A 110 -19.83 7.08 -18.18
CA THR A 110 -20.11 5.64 -18.35
C THR A 110 -20.19 5.28 -19.83
N PHE A 111 -19.46 4.25 -20.26
CA PHE A 111 -19.29 3.95 -21.68
C PHE A 111 -19.43 2.46 -21.97
N TRP A 112 -19.79 2.14 -23.21
CA TRP A 112 -19.99 0.76 -23.66
C TRP A 112 -18.71 0.18 -24.25
N VAL A 113 -18.42 -1.08 -23.92
CA VAL A 113 -17.29 -1.85 -24.47
C VAL A 113 -17.82 -3.17 -24.99
N GLU A 114 -17.46 -3.54 -26.21
CA GLU A 114 -17.81 -4.84 -26.79
C GLU A 114 -17.00 -5.97 -26.13
N ASN A 115 -17.58 -7.17 -26.09
CA ASN A 115 -16.92 -8.33 -25.49
C ASN A 115 -15.62 -8.67 -26.22
N GLY A 116 -14.53 -8.81 -25.46
CA GLY A 116 -13.21 -9.12 -26.01
C GLY A 116 -12.41 -7.90 -26.44
N GLU A 117 -12.98 -6.71 -26.38
CA GLU A 117 -12.25 -5.46 -26.58
C GLU A 117 -11.71 -4.91 -25.25
N ALA A 118 -10.59 -4.20 -25.34
CA ALA A 118 -10.02 -3.44 -24.22
C ALA A 118 -10.39 -1.97 -24.40
N PRO A 119 -10.90 -1.29 -23.37
CA PRO A 119 -11.28 0.11 -23.51
C PRO A 119 -10.05 1.03 -23.61
N GLU A 120 -10.12 2.00 -24.52
CA GLU A 120 -9.07 2.99 -24.77
C GLU A 120 -9.14 4.17 -23.78
N VAL A 121 -9.25 3.87 -22.48
CA VAL A 121 -9.22 4.86 -21.40
C VAL A 121 -8.05 4.58 -20.47
N GLU A 122 -7.43 5.65 -19.97
CA GLU A 122 -6.43 5.52 -18.91
C GLU A 122 -7.07 4.88 -17.67
N ASN A 123 -6.31 4.04 -16.98
CA ASN A 123 -6.78 3.29 -15.81
C ASN A 123 -7.99 2.37 -16.07
N ALA A 124 -8.21 1.94 -17.32
CA ALA A 124 -8.99 0.74 -17.57
C ALA A 124 -8.43 -0.42 -16.74
N VAL A 125 -9.31 -1.17 -16.05
CA VAL A 125 -8.87 -2.27 -15.19
C VAL A 125 -8.12 -3.32 -16.02
N THR A 126 -6.89 -3.57 -15.61
CA THR A 126 -5.98 -4.57 -16.18
C THR A 126 -5.35 -5.36 -15.02
N PRO A 127 -4.68 -6.49 -15.27
CA PRO A 127 -3.91 -7.16 -14.22
C PRO A 127 -2.91 -6.23 -13.52
N ARG A 128 -2.33 -5.26 -14.23
CA ARG A 128 -1.46 -4.25 -13.63
C ARG A 128 -2.22 -3.35 -12.65
N ILE A 129 -3.36 -2.77 -13.06
CA ILE A 129 -4.20 -1.96 -12.15
C ILE A 129 -4.60 -2.78 -10.91
N LEU A 130 -4.96 -4.06 -11.09
CA LEU A 130 -5.25 -4.94 -9.95
C LEU A 130 -4.03 -5.14 -9.03
N ALA A 131 -2.82 -5.26 -9.57
CA ALA A 131 -1.60 -5.38 -8.77
C ALA A 131 -1.29 -4.10 -7.98
N GLU A 132 -1.50 -2.93 -8.60
CA GLU A 132 -1.34 -1.62 -7.97
C GLU A 132 -2.40 -1.40 -6.87
N LEU A 133 -3.64 -1.84 -7.08
CA LEU A 133 -4.69 -1.81 -6.05
C LEU A 133 -4.42 -2.81 -4.92
N ALA A 134 -3.89 -4.00 -5.24
CA ALA A 134 -3.44 -4.97 -4.24
C ALA A 134 -2.28 -4.41 -3.41
N TYR A 135 -1.34 -3.69 -4.04
CA TYR A 135 -0.24 -2.98 -3.37
C TYR A 135 -0.77 -2.02 -2.31
N ALA A 136 -1.77 -1.19 -2.67
CA ALA A 136 -2.38 -0.21 -1.76
C ALA A 136 -3.03 -0.85 -0.52
N ARG A 137 -3.30 -2.17 -0.56
CA ARG A 137 -3.93 -2.94 0.51
C ARG A 137 -2.96 -3.83 1.28
N ILE A 138 -1.67 -3.78 0.97
CA ILE A 138 -0.64 -4.45 1.77
C ILE A 138 -0.66 -3.87 3.18
N LYS A 139 -0.70 -4.77 4.17
CA LYS A 139 -0.45 -4.45 5.56
C LYS A 139 0.63 -5.38 6.08
N VAL A 140 1.66 -4.78 6.63
CA VAL A 140 2.79 -5.45 7.24
C VAL A 140 2.73 -5.28 8.75
N PRO A 141 3.30 -6.22 9.53
CA PRO A 141 3.38 -6.09 10.98
C PRO A 141 4.17 -4.86 11.43
N ASP A 142 3.82 -4.31 12.60
CA ASP A 142 4.56 -3.20 13.20
C ASP A 142 6.04 -3.56 13.44
N THR A 143 6.94 -2.62 13.13
CA THR A 143 8.40 -2.76 13.23
C THR A 143 8.90 -2.46 14.66
N ALA A 144 8.57 -3.32 15.62
CA ALA A 144 9.21 -3.27 16.93
C ALA A 144 10.56 -4.04 16.88
N VAL A 145 11.67 -3.31 16.75
CA VAL A 145 13.01 -3.90 16.75
C VAL A 145 13.38 -4.35 18.16
N SER A 146 13.93 -5.56 18.27
CA SER A 146 14.48 -6.04 19.54
C SER A 146 15.86 -5.42 19.76
N LEU A 147 16.05 -4.79 20.93
CA LEU A 147 17.31 -4.17 21.31
C LEU A 147 17.98 -4.91 22.47
N ALA A 148 19.32 -4.96 22.46
CA ALA A 148 20.11 -5.37 23.62
C ALA A 148 21.27 -4.38 23.86
N PRO A 149 21.32 -3.71 25.04
CA PRO A 149 20.36 -3.82 26.15
C PRO A 149 18.96 -3.32 25.73
N GLY A 150 17.90 -4.02 26.16
CA GLY A 150 16.52 -3.70 25.79
C GLY A 150 15.85 -2.59 26.63
N GLY A 151 16.57 -2.06 27.62
CA GLY A 151 16.16 -0.90 28.42
C GLY A 151 17.05 0.30 28.11
N ALA A 152 17.35 1.12 29.13
CA ALA A 152 18.31 2.20 28.96
C ALA A 152 19.67 1.65 28.52
N THR A 153 20.16 2.13 27.37
CA THR A 153 21.53 1.88 26.93
C THR A 153 22.46 2.95 27.49
N LYS A 154 23.75 2.83 27.20
CA LYS A 154 24.78 3.70 27.76
C LYS A 154 25.62 4.35 26.67
N VAL A 155 26.13 5.53 26.98
CA VAL A 155 27.08 6.22 26.10
C VAL A 155 28.27 5.30 25.82
N ASN A 156 28.67 5.22 24.54
CA ASN A 156 29.72 4.36 24.02
C ASN A 156 29.49 2.84 24.16
N LEU A 157 28.29 2.39 24.53
CA LEU A 157 27.94 0.97 24.56
C LEU A 157 27.26 0.56 23.24
N PRO A 158 27.82 -0.39 22.46
CA PRO A 158 27.12 -0.96 21.33
C PRO A 158 25.80 -1.62 21.75
N THR A 159 24.73 -1.20 21.10
CA THR A 159 23.37 -1.72 21.26
C THR A 159 23.05 -2.58 20.05
N TRP A 160 22.83 -3.87 20.28
CA TRP A 160 22.46 -4.84 19.26
C TRP A 160 20.99 -4.64 18.87
N ALA A 161 20.69 -4.80 17.59
CA ALA A 161 19.35 -4.68 17.02
C ALA A 161 19.06 -5.88 16.11
N TRP A 162 17.87 -6.46 16.23
CA TRP A 162 17.42 -7.53 15.34
C TRP A 162 15.89 -7.58 15.25
N LEU A 163 15.38 -8.19 14.19
CA LEU A 163 13.96 -8.49 14.05
C LEU A 163 13.68 -9.95 14.39
N ASP A 164 12.53 -10.18 15.02
CA ASP A 164 12.04 -11.53 15.27
C ASP A 164 11.52 -12.12 13.97
N LYS A 165 12.24 -13.11 13.43
CA LYS A 165 11.89 -13.77 12.17
C LYS A 165 10.45 -14.31 12.16
N ALA A 166 9.92 -14.74 13.31
CA ALA A 166 8.55 -15.25 13.40
C ALA A 166 7.47 -14.19 13.13
N LYS A 167 7.84 -12.91 13.06
CA LYS A 167 6.92 -11.78 12.86
C LYS A 167 7.01 -11.15 11.48
N PHE A 168 8.08 -11.37 10.73
CA PHE A 168 8.34 -10.66 9.48
C PHE A 168 8.51 -11.64 8.32
N ASP A 169 7.43 -12.36 8.02
CA ASP A 169 7.30 -13.19 6.83
C ASP A 169 6.71 -12.38 5.66
N ALA A 170 6.88 -12.88 4.43
CA ALA A 170 6.27 -12.27 3.26
C ALA A 170 4.73 -12.23 3.38
N VAL A 171 4.14 -11.10 2.97
CA VAL A 171 2.68 -10.90 2.93
C VAL A 171 2.24 -10.77 1.48
N SER A 172 0.98 -11.12 1.20
CA SER A 172 0.44 -11.05 -0.17
C SER A 172 -1.01 -10.62 -0.17
N VAL A 173 -1.38 -9.87 -1.20
CA VAL A 173 -2.76 -9.46 -1.49
C VAL A 173 -3.08 -9.80 -2.94
N THR A 174 -4.21 -10.47 -3.15
CA THR A 174 -4.78 -10.74 -4.46
C THR A 174 -6.00 -9.86 -4.67
N ALA A 175 -5.97 -9.03 -5.71
CA ALA A 175 -7.14 -8.34 -6.22
C ALA A 175 -7.72 -9.13 -7.40
N SER A 176 -9.04 -9.31 -7.42
CA SER A 176 -9.74 -10.08 -8.45
C SER A 176 -11.01 -9.36 -8.91
N LEU A 177 -11.31 -9.53 -10.19
CA LEU A 177 -12.50 -9.01 -10.85
C LEU A 177 -13.07 -10.09 -11.77
N ASP A 178 -14.34 -10.42 -11.54
CA ASP A 178 -15.12 -11.38 -12.33
C ASP A 178 -16.49 -10.79 -12.64
N VAL A 179 -16.55 -9.89 -13.62
CA VAL A 179 -17.77 -9.16 -14.00
C VAL A 179 -17.79 -8.98 -15.52
N GLY A 180 -18.95 -9.21 -16.16
CA GLY A 180 -19.13 -8.87 -17.57
C GLY A 180 -18.26 -9.64 -18.54
N GLY A 181 -17.87 -10.88 -18.21
CA GLY A 181 -16.95 -11.68 -19.01
C GLY A 181 -15.48 -11.28 -18.86
N VAL A 182 -15.18 -10.25 -18.07
CA VAL A 182 -13.82 -9.92 -17.64
C VAL A 182 -13.52 -10.73 -16.38
N ASN A 183 -12.61 -11.69 -16.51
CA ASN A 183 -12.11 -12.52 -15.42
C ASN A 183 -10.60 -12.33 -15.31
N ILE A 184 -10.18 -11.45 -14.41
CA ILE A 184 -8.76 -11.14 -14.18
C ILE A 184 -8.48 -11.04 -12.69
N GLN A 185 -7.24 -11.35 -12.35
CA GLN A 185 -6.69 -11.22 -11.01
C GLN A 185 -5.21 -10.83 -11.09
N ALA A 186 -4.73 -10.23 -10.01
CA ALA A 186 -3.30 -10.06 -9.76
C ALA A 186 -3.00 -10.21 -8.27
N THR A 187 -1.85 -10.83 -7.97
CA THR A 187 -1.34 -11.03 -6.62
C THR A 187 -0.04 -10.26 -6.47
N THR A 188 -0.02 -9.33 -5.51
CA THR A 188 1.15 -8.55 -5.12
C THR A 188 1.68 -9.09 -3.80
N THR A 189 2.98 -9.37 -3.76
CA THR A 189 3.70 -9.94 -2.61
C THR A 189 4.76 -8.97 -2.15
N ALA A 190 4.80 -8.69 -0.84
CA ALA A 190 5.84 -7.91 -0.19
C ALA A 190 6.74 -8.83 0.63
N THR A 191 8.04 -8.80 0.36
CA THR A 191 9.05 -9.62 1.04
C THR A 191 10.05 -8.70 1.75
N PRO A 192 10.30 -8.85 3.06
CA PRO A 192 11.22 -7.98 3.77
C PRO A 192 12.66 -8.25 3.32
N VAL A 193 13.43 -7.20 3.03
CA VAL A 193 14.80 -7.32 2.50
C VAL A 193 15.86 -6.58 3.31
N SER A 194 15.50 -5.51 4.01
CA SER A 194 16.44 -4.80 4.90
C SER A 194 15.74 -4.04 6.01
N LEU A 195 16.47 -3.76 7.08
CA LEU A 195 16.09 -2.84 8.16
C LEU A 195 17.07 -1.67 8.20
N THR A 196 16.57 -0.45 8.10
CA THR A 196 17.34 0.76 8.28
C THR A 196 17.11 1.31 9.69
N LEU A 197 18.20 1.57 10.41
CA LEU A 197 18.21 2.16 11.74
C LEU A 197 18.72 3.61 11.68
N GLU A 198 17.86 4.56 12.07
CA GLU A 198 18.24 5.97 12.19
C GLU A 198 18.19 6.38 13.67
N PRO A 199 19.34 6.68 14.31
CA PRO A 199 19.42 6.83 15.77
C PRO A 199 18.58 7.97 16.40
N GLY A 200 18.01 8.87 15.60
CA GLY A 200 17.30 10.07 16.09
C GLY A 200 18.22 11.18 16.59
N THR A 201 19.52 11.06 16.38
CA THR A 201 20.54 12.06 16.75
C THR A 201 21.79 11.91 15.87
N PRO A 202 22.49 13.01 15.53
CA PRO A 202 23.79 12.92 14.85
C PRO A 202 24.90 12.40 15.78
N ASP A 203 24.70 12.40 17.10
CA ASP A 203 25.68 11.93 18.09
C ASP A 203 25.56 10.41 18.30
N ALA A 204 25.60 9.64 17.20
CA ALA A 204 25.53 8.17 17.22
C ALA A 204 26.26 7.56 16.02
N GLU A 205 26.74 6.33 16.18
CA GLU A 205 27.26 5.48 15.11
C GLU A 205 26.31 4.31 14.88
N THR A 206 26.17 3.86 13.64
CA THR A 206 25.40 2.67 13.28
C THR A 206 26.30 1.50 12.92
N TYR A 207 25.76 0.29 13.05
CA TYR A 207 26.38 -0.96 12.62
C TYR A 207 25.37 -1.71 11.74
N PRO A 208 25.69 -2.00 10.46
CA PRO A 208 26.83 -1.47 9.72
C PRO A 208 26.79 0.07 9.63
N ALA A 209 27.90 0.69 9.21
CA ALA A 209 28.00 2.16 9.15
C ALA A 209 26.99 2.83 8.20
N SER A 210 26.37 2.07 7.29
CA SER A 210 25.26 2.55 6.46
C SER A 210 23.96 2.72 7.25
N GLY A 211 23.83 2.09 8.42
CA GLY A 211 22.56 1.95 9.14
C GLY A 211 21.61 0.89 8.57
N GLU A 212 21.92 0.35 7.39
CA GLU A 212 21.09 -0.63 6.70
C GLU A 212 21.58 -2.06 7.00
N CYS A 213 20.75 -2.82 7.70
CA CYS A 213 20.93 -4.21 8.01
C CYS A 213 20.20 -5.08 6.98
N ALA A 214 20.93 -5.66 6.03
CA ALA A 214 20.37 -6.57 5.05
C ALA A 214 19.82 -7.85 5.69
N ILE A 215 18.81 -8.44 5.07
CA ILE A 215 18.32 -9.77 5.44
C ILE A 215 19.38 -10.83 5.12
N GLY A 216 19.66 -11.68 6.10
CA GLY A 216 20.54 -12.83 5.95
C GLY A 216 19.93 -13.89 5.03
N THR A 217 20.77 -14.78 4.52
CA THR A 217 20.34 -15.92 3.69
C THR A 217 19.42 -16.89 4.44
N ASP A 218 19.42 -16.84 5.76
CA ASP A 218 18.53 -17.57 6.66
C ASP A 218 17.21 -16.84 6.94
N GLY A 219 16.96 -15.69 6.29
CA GLY A 219 15.77 -14.87 6.48
C GLY A 219 15.74 -14.06 7.77
N THR A 220 16.88 -13.86 8.44
CA THR A 220 16.97 -13.06 9.67
C THR A 220 17.53 -11.67 9.39
N ILE A 221 17.08 -10.66 10.12
CA ILE A 221 17.67 -9.32 10.07
C ILE A 221 18.33 -9.04 11.42
N GLY A 222 19.65 -8.79 11.37
CA GLY A 222 20.48 -8.69 12.57
C GLY A 222 20.69 -10.06 13.25
N GLU A 223 21.37 -10.04 14.39
CA GLU A 223 21.61 -11.24 15.18
C GLU A 223 21.12 -11.05 16.62
N PRO A 224 20.29 -11.96 17.16
CA PRO A 224 19.91 -11.92 18.56
C PRO A 224 21.12 -11.92 19.49
N TYR A 225 21.14 -10.98 20.45
CA TYR A 225 22.24 -10.90 21.40
C TYR A 225 22.30 -12.16 22.27
N ALA A 226 23.52 -12.71 22.40
CA ALA A 226 23.82 -13.84 23.27
C ALA A 226 24.86 -13.45 24.34
N LYS A 227 24.71 -14.00 25.55
CA LYS A 227 25.69 -13.81 26.63
C LYS A 227 27.08 -14.23 26.14
N GLY A 228 28.07 -13.38 26.38
CA GLY A 228 29.46 -13.56 25.91
C GLY A 228 29.82 -12.72 24.68
N LYS A 229 28.87 -11.98 24.10
CA LYS A 229 29.12 -11.06 22.97
C LYS A 229 29.28 -9.59 23.38
N ALA A 230 29.50 -9.31 24.67
CA ALA A 230 29.61 -7.95 25.17
C ALA A 230 30.75 -7.14 24.52
N ASP A 231 31.85 -7.81 24.16
CA ASP A 231 33.02 -7.18 23.53
C ASP A 231 33.00 -7.24 22.00
N GLN A 232 31.90 -7.71 21.40
CA GLN A 232 31.76 -7.83 19.95
C GLN A 232 30.95 -6.67 19.36
N THR A 233 31.29 -6.27 18.14
CA THR A 233 30.50 -5.33 17.36
C THR A 233 29.25 -6.04 16.83
N PRO A 234 28.05 -5.47 17.00
CA PRO A 234 26.83 -6.03 16.44
C PRO A 234 26.88 -6.06 14.90
N SER A 235 26.29 -7.08 14.30
CA SER A 235 26.05 -7.14 12.85
C SER A 235 25.01 -6.11 12.40
N CYS A 236 24.04 -5.83 13.27
CA CYS A 236 23.02 -4.80 13.14
C CYS A 236 22.84 -4.11 14.49
N GLY A 237 22.93 -2.79 14.56
CA GLY A 237 22.85 -2.06 15.81
C GLY A 237 23.31 -0.62 15.72
N LEU A 238 23.52 -0.02 16.89
CA LEU A 238 23.95 1.38 17.00
C LEU A 238 24.67 1.64 18.32
N LYS A 239 25.46 2.72 18.39
CA LYS A 239 26.16 3.18 19.59
C LYS A 239 26.00 4.68 19.70
N TYR A 240 25.33 5.12 20.77
CA TYR A 240 25.17 6.54 21.07
C TYR A 240 26.44 7.12 21.70
N LEU A 241 26.79 8.33 21.25
CA LEU A 241 27.97 9.07 21.71
C LEU A 241 27.63 10.14 22.76
N ARG A 242 26.33 10.37 23.01
CA ARG A 242 25.83 11.28 24.05
C ARG A 242 24.64 10.73 24.81
N SER A 243 24.47 11.23 26.04
CA SER A 243 23.31 10.96 26.89
C SER A 243 22.07 11.64 26.32
N SER A 244 20.90 11.01 26.50
CA SER A 244 19.60 11.63 26.20
C SER A 244 19.11 12.56 27.32
N GLY A 245 19.86 12.67 28.42
CA GLY A 245 19.49 13.46 29.60
C GLY A 245 18.22 12.91 30.24
N ASP A 246 17.27 13.80 30.54
CA ASP A 246 15.95 13.45 31.06
C ASP A 246 14.96 13.00 29.96
N GLY A 247 15.39 13.03 28.69
CA GLY A 247 14.59 12.65 27.52
C GLY A 247 15.01 11.32 26.88
N THR A 248 14.60 11.12 25.64
CA THR A 248 14.91 9.94 24.81
C THR A 248 15.31 10.37 23.41
N PHE A 249 16.13 9.56 22.73
CA PHE A 249 16.28 9.66 21.29
C PHE A 249 15.18 8.87 20.60
N ASP A 250 14.74 9.38 19.45
CA ASP A 250 13.68 8.75 18.66
C ASP A 250 14.32 7.88 17.57
N LEU A 251 14.59 6.62 17.91
CA LEU A 251 15.20 5.68 16.98
C LEU A 251 14.15 5.25 15.96
N GLN A 252 14.36 5.61 14.70
CA GLN A 252 13.51 5.14 13.60
C GLN A 252 14.03 3.79 13.10
N ALA A 253 13.12 2.84 13.01
CA ALA A 253 13.37 1.52 12.47
C ALA A 253 12.45 1.29 11.27
N THR A 254 13.03 1.26 10.08
CA THR A 254 12.28 1.18 8.81
C THR A 254 12.66 -0.10 8.08
N ILE A 255 11.68 -0.97 7.82
CA ILE A 255 11.85 -2.15 7.00
C ILE A 255 11.57 -1.78 5.54
N THR A 256 12.47 -2.18 4.66
CA THR A 256 12.26 -2.19 3.21
C THR A 256 11.71 -3.54 2.77
N TRP A 257 10.68 -3.50 1.95
CA TRP A 257 9.96 -4.65 1.42
C TRP A 257 10.08 -4.66 -0.10
N GLU A 258 10.71 -5.68 -0.64
CA GLU A 258 10.75 -5.96 -2.08
C GLU A 258 9.36 -6.37 -2.56
N ILE A 259 8.95 -5.82 -3.69
CA ILE A 259 7.62 -6.01 -4.25
C ILE A 259 7.67 -6.80 -5.55
N ALA A 260 6.96 -7.92 -5.57
CA ALA A 260 6.77 -8.74 -6.76
C ALA A 260 5.29 -9.01 -6.97
N TRP A 261 4.84 -9.08 -8.23
CA TRP A 261 3.46 -9.41 -8.53
C TRP A 261 3.30 -10.31 -9.76
N THR A 262 2.22 -11.06 -9.78
CA THR A 262 1.82 -11.91 -10.91
C THR A 262 0.34 -11.74 -11.20
N GLY A 263 0.00 -11.62 -12.47
CA GLY A 263 -1.35 -11.39 -12.96
C GLY A 263 -1.85 -12.49 -13.90
N SER A 264 -3.15 -12.42 -14.20
CA SER A 264 -3.79 -13.26 -15.22
C SER A 264 -3.07 -13.17 -16.56
N GLY A 265 -3.01 -14.28 -17.29
CA GLY A 265 -2.28 -14.36 -18.56
C GLY A 265 -0.75 -14.28 -18.43
N GLY A 266 -0.21 -14.41 -17.22
CA GLY A 266 1.24 -14.30 -16.96
C GLY A 266 1.74 -12.85 -16.94
N ALA A 267 0.83 -11.88 -16.79
CA ALA A 267 1.20 -10.48 -16.64
C ALA A 267 2.07 -10.27 -15.40
N GLY A 268 3.02 -9.34 -15.51
CA GLY A 268 3.94 -8.96 -14.45
C GLY A 268 4.66 -7.68 -14.83
N GLY A 269 5.66 -7.31 -14.05
CA GLY A 269 6.46 -6.11 -14.25
C GLY A 269 6.88 -5.51 -12.92
N ASP A 270 7.49 -4.34 -12.98
CA ASP A 270 8.06 -3.71 -11.79
C ASP A 270 7.00 -2.82 -11.09
N LEU A 271 6.95 -2.96 -9.77
CA LEU A 271 6.32 -2.01 -8.85
C LEU A 271 7.40 -1.57 -7.86
N PRO A 272 7.35 -0.32 -7.35
CA PRO A 272 8.37 0.14 -6.42
C PRO A 272 8.32 -0.65 -5.11
N ASP A 273 9.48 -0.90 -4.53
CA ASP A 273 9.58 -1.43 -3.18
C ASP A 273 8.82 -0.55 -2.20
N GLY A 274 8.34 -1.14 -1.11
CA GLY A 274 7.65 -0.41 -0.05
C GLY A 274 8.48 -0.34 1.23
N THR A 275 8.22 0.66 2.05
CA THR A 275 8.80 0.80 3.39
C THR A 275 7.71 0.88 4.43
N PHE A 276 8.01 0.35 5.61
CA PHE A 276 7.21 0.56 6.80
C PHE A 276 8.15 0.70 7.99
N GLY A 277 7.98 1.76 8.76
CA GLY A 277 8.79 1.99 9.94
C GLY A 277 8.00 2.65 11.07
N ASN A 278 8.53 2.50 12.27
CA ASN A 278 8.04 3.21 13.44
C ASN A 278 9.20 3.67 14.31
N ALA A 279 8.88 4.68 15.09
CA ALA A 279 9.78 5.25 16.07
C ALA A 279 9.75 4.43 17.35
N GLN A 280 10.90 4.29 17.99
CA GLN A 280 11.03 3.73 19.33
C GLN A 280 11.91 4.62 20.20
N ALA A 281 11.41 4.94 21.40
CA ALA A 281 12.12 5.79 22.33
C ALA A 281 13.30 5.03 22.97
N VAL A 282 14.51 5.58 22.85
CA VAL A 282 15.72 5.02 23.46
C VAL A 282 16.29 5.98 24.51
N THR A 283 16.41 5.50 25.74
CA THR A 283 17.09 6.22 26.82
C THR A 283 18.58 5.89 26.79
N VAL A 284 19.44 6.91 26.80
CA VAL A 284 20.90 6.74 26.83
C VAL A 284 21.45 7.40 28.08
N GLN A 285 22.09 6.61 28.94
CA GLN A 285 22.69 7.08 30.18
C GLN A 285 24.19 7.25 30.05
N GLU A 286 24.74 8.26 30.71
CA GLU A 286 26.19 8.38 30.87
C GLU A 286 26.61 7.71 32.18
N ILE A 287 27.65 6.85 32.13
CA ILE A 287 28.30 6.39 33.36
C ILE A 287 29.42 7.37 33.69
N GLN A 288 29.28 8.07 34.81
CA GLN A 288 30.37 8.81 35.44
C GLN A 288 31.01 7.93 36.51
N SER A 289 32.28 7.55 36.32
CA SER A 289 33.04 6.84 37.35
C SER A 289 33.76 7.87 38.23
N ILE A 290 33.39 7.96 39.50
CA ILE A 290 34.15 8.75 40.48
C ILE A 290 35.30 7.87 40.97
N ASN A 291 36.51 8.15 40.50
CA ASN A 291 37.71 7.56 41.10
C ASN A 291 38.00 8.29 42.41
N ARG A 292 37.91 7.59 43.53
CA ARG A 292 38.28 8.11 44.87
C ARG A 292 39.69 7.67 45.25
#